data_AF-A0AAJ2W0U8-F1
#
_entry.id   AF-A0AAJ2W0U8-F1
#
_cell.length_a   1.000
_cell.length_b   1.000
_cell.length_c   1.000
_cell.angle_alpha   90.00
_cell.angle_beta   90.00
_cell.angle_gamma   90.00
#
_symmetry.space_group_name_H-M   'P 1'
#
loop_
_entity.id
_entity.type
_entity.pdbx_description
1 polymer ?
#
loop_
_entity_poly.entity_id
_entity_poly.type
_entity_poly.pdbx_seq_one_letter_code
_entity_poly.pdbx_strand_id
1 'polypeptide(L)'
;MDISLVADVVWLVSIPIVALLIKFYLPGYIKEKGRNLATKEDIADITDQIEQVKAEYSKQLELYKSEIWKSQQNYLLLQEIAKLKVETFKKAVVDVAKLINLIGIHQLHASNREMARAAAEMAHAKGNEKVHKGHWDIYLDYQAKAATTYSTFREVIVELGSTYALFSIYFDSVLTGSLYKVIEMGHEAIALKMPPAEFRSRMEDEYSKHLNLQLAHDNVGQYYDSLCDTKPITSESNRLFQFMKDHINLEGVRKE
;
A
#
# COMPACT_ATOMS: atom_id res chain seq x y z
N MET A 1 -103.67 -4.13 -58.52
CA MET A 1 -102.61 -3.10 -58.61
C MET A 1 -101.39 -3.81 -59.14
N ASP A 2 -100.97 -3.52 -60.37
CA ASP A 2 -99.82 -4.19 -60.98
C ASP A 2 -98.59 -3.97 -60.12
N ILE A 3 -98.00 -5.07 -59.66
CA ILE A 3 -96.85 -5.07 -58.75
C ILE A 3 -95.67 -4.28 -59.36
N SER A 4 -95.59 -4.21 -60.69
CA SER A 4 -94.61 -3.41 -61.45
C SER A 4 -94.80 -1.90 -61.28
N LEU A 5 -96.04 -1.39 -61.32
CA LEU A 5 -96.33 0.05 -61.24
C LEU A 5 -96.03 0.62 -59.84
N VAL A 6 -96.28 -0.19 -58.80
CA VAL A 6 -95.93 0.15 -57.42
C VAL A 6 -94.41 0.16 -57.23
N ALA A 7 -93.72 -0.81 -57.83
CA ALA A 7 -92.25 -0.87 -57.80
C ALA A 7 -91.62 0.36 -58.48
N ASP A 8 -92.16 0.81 -59.61
CA ASP A 8 -91.65 1.98 -60.34
C ASP A 8 -91.81 3.28 -59.55
N VAL A 9 -92.97 3.49 -58.91
CA VAL A 9 -93.21 4.67 -58.06
C VAL A 9 -92.31 4.67 -56.82
N VAL A 10 -92.10 3.50 -56.21
CA VAL A 10 -91.18 3.34 -55.08
C VAL A 10 -89.74 3.65 -55.51
N TRP A 11 -89.31 3.22 -56.71
CA TRP A 11 -88.00 3.59 -57.27
C TRP A 11 -87.87 5.10 -57.50
N LEU A 12 -88.89 5.73 -58.09
CA LEU A 12 -88.91 7.16 -58.41
C LEU A 12 -88.82 8.05 -57.15
N VAL A 13 -89.40 7.61 -56.05
CA VAL A 13 -89.36 8.33 -54.76
C VAL A 13 -88.11 7.98 -53.94
N SER A 14 -87.67 6.72 -53.96
CA SER A 14 -86.52 6.27 -53.17
C SER A 14 -85.20 6.85 -53.68
N ILE A 15 -84.98 6.98 -54.99
CA ILE A 15 -83.75 7.55 -55.57
C ILE A 15 -83.45 8.98 -55.08
N PRO A 16 -84.37 9.96 -55.15
CA PRO A 16 -84.10 11.32 -54.68
C PRO A 16 -83.91 11.39 -53.16
N ILE A 17 -84.57 10.53 -52.38
CA ILE A 17 -84.38 10.43 -50.92
C ILE A 17 -82.98 9.90 -50.60
N VAL A 18 -82.53 8.85 -51.30
CA VAL A 18 -81.17 8.31 -51.16
C VAL A 18 -80.14 9.36 -51.60
N ALA A 19 -80.39 10.08 -52.70
CA ALA A 19 -79.51 11.15 -53.16
C ALA A 19 -79.44 12.32 -52.15
N LEU A 20 -80.54 12.67 -51.51
CA LEU A 20 -80.60 13.66 -50.42
C LEU A 20 -79.79 13.21 -49.20
N LEU A 21 -79.95 11.95 -48.77
CA LEU A 21 -79.19 11.38 -47.66
C LEU A 21 -77.68 11.37 -47.96
N ILE A 22 -77.29 10.96 -49.17
CA ILE A 22 -75.88 10.99 -49.59
C ILE A 22 -75.35 12.43 -49.61
N LYS A 23 -76.12 13.40 -50.11
CA LYS A 23 -75.67 14.80 -50.22
C LYS A 23 -75.48 15.48 -48.86
N PHE A 24 -76.31 15.17 -47.87
CA PHE A 24 -76.28 15.87 -46.57
C PHE A 24 -75.56 15.10 -45.46
N TYR A 25 -75.67 13.77 -45.38
CA TYR A 25 -75.09 12.99 -44.29
C TYR A 25 -73.67 12.49 -44.57
N LEU A 26 -73.37 12.12 -45.82
CA LEU A 26 -72.07 11.55 -46.19
C LEU A 26 -70.90 12.54 -45.95
N PRO A 27 -71.00 13.84 -46.31
CA PRO A 27 -69.92 14.79 -46.08
C PRO A 27 -69.61 15.01 -44.59
N GLY A 28 -70.66 15.07 -43.75
CA GLY A 28 -70.50 15.21 -42.30
C GLY A 28 -69.86 13.98 -41.66
N TYR A 29 -70.27 12.78 -42.07
CA TYR A 29 -69.69 11.53 -41.59
C TYR A 29 -68.22 11.36 -42.00
N ILE A 30 -67.87 11.66 -43.26
CA ILE A 30 -66.48 11.59 -43.74
C ILE A 30 -65.61 12.61 -43.01
N LYS A 31 -66.12 13.84 -42.77
CA LYS A 31 -65.41 14.87 -42.01
C LYS A 31 -65.11 14.44 -40.58
N GLU A 32 -66.10 13.89 -39.88
CA GLU A 32 -65.91 13.42 -38.50
C GLU A 32 -65.00 12.18 -38.44
N LYS A 33 -65.13 11.27 -39.41
CA LYS A 33 -64.24 10.11 -39.51
C LYS A 33 -62.78 10.50 -39.81
N GLY A 34 -62.57 11.48 -40.69
CA GLY A 34 -61.24 12.03 -40.99
C GLY A 34 -60.64 12.76 -39.78
N ARG A 35 -61.44 13.55 -39.07
CA ARG A 35 -61.03 14.21 -37.82
C ARG A 35 -60.63 13.19 -36.74
N ASN A 36 -61.42 12.14 -36.55
CA ASN A 36 -61.10 11.08 -35.60
C ASN A 36 -59.87 10.26 -35.99
N LEU A 37 -59.59 10.11 -37.29
CA LEU A 37 -58.38 9.46 -37.77
C LEU A 37 -57.15 10.32 -37.48
N ALA A 38 -57.20 11.61 -37.85
CA ALA A 38 -56.10 12.55 -37.58
C ALA A 38 -55.79 12.66 -36.08
N THR A 39 -56.81 12.75 -35.22
CA THR A 39 -56.60 12.76 -33.76
C THR A 39 -55.98 11.46 -33.23
N LYS A 40 -56.31 10.30 -33.81
CA LYS A 40 -55.68 9.03 -33.41
C LYS A 40 -54.21 8.97 -33.83
N GLU A 41 -53.89 9.46 -35.02
CA GLU A 41 -52.52 9.59 -35.52
C GLU A 41 -51.71 10.55 -34.63
N ASP A 42 -52.24 11.74 -34.31
CA ASP A 42 -51.60 12.70 -33.40
C ASP A 42 -51.32 12.08 -32.01
N ILE A 43 -52.28 11.33 -31.46
CA ILE A 43 -52.10 10.65 -30.15
C ILE A 43 -51.05 9.54 -30.24
N ALA A 44 -51.01 8.80 -31.34
CA ALA A 44 -50.00 7.76 -31.56
C ALA A 44 -48.60 8.40 -31.64
N ASP A 45 -48.44 9.46 -32.44
CA ASP A 45 -47.18 10.19 -32.59
C ASP A 45 -46.69 10.77 -31.25
N ILE A 46 -47.59 11.37 -30.46
CA ILE A 46 -47.25 11.87 -29.12
C ILE A 46 -46.83 10.71 -28.20
N THR A 47 -47.51 9.58 -28.27
CA THR A 47 -47.19 8.41 -27.44
C THR A 47 -45.81 7.86 -27.78
N ASP A 48 -45.50 7.74 -29.08
CA ASP A 48 -44.20 7.28 -29.55
C ASP A 48 -43.07 8.23 -29.13
N GLN A 49 -43.29 9.55 -29.20
CA GLN A 49 -42.33 10.54 -28.70
C GLN A 49 -42.12 10.40 -27.18
N ILE A 50 -43.18 10.18 -26.40
CA ILE A 50 -43.07 9.98 -24.95
C ILE A 50 -42.27 8.70 -24.64
N GLU A 51 -42.53 7.60 -25.34
CA GLU A 51 -41.79 6.35 -25.16
C GLU A 51 -40.32 6.50 -25.57
N GLN A 52 -40.03 7.26 -26.63
CA GLN A 52 -38.66 7.59 -27.01
C GLN A 52 -37.95 8.40 -25.91
N VAL A 53 -38.59 9.44 -25.37
CA VAL A 53 -38.03 10.25 -24.27
C VAL A 53 -37.81 9.40 -23.02
N LYS A 54 -38.75 8.52 -22.66
CA LYS A 54 -38.59 7.59 -21.52
C LYS A 54 -37.43 6.62 -21.74
N ALA A 55 -37.31 6.04 -22.93
CA ALA A 55 -36.23 5.12 -23.26
C ALA A 55 -34.87 5.83 -23.19
N GLU A 56 -34.78 7.06 -23.70
CA GLU A 56 -33.58 7.88 -23.62
C GLU A 56 -33.25 8.25 -22.17
N TYR A 57 -34.23 8.69 -21.38
CA TYR A 57 -34.04 8.97 -19.95
C TYR A 57 -33.58 7.74 -19.17
N SER A 58 -34.17 6.57 -19.44
CA SER A 58 -33.78 5.31 -18.79
C SER A 58 -32.33 4.97 -19.12
N LYS A 59 -31.93 5.11 -20.39
CA LYS A 59 -30.54 4.89 -20.83
C LYS A 59 -29.57 5.87 -20.16
N GLN A 60 -29.91 7.16 -20.12
CA GLN A 60 -29.08 8.17 -19.47
C GLN A 60 -28.94 7.89 -17.96
N LEU A 61 -30.02 7.47 -17.30
CA LEU A 61 -30.00 7.14 -15.88
C LEU A 61 -29.13 5.92 -15.58
N GLU A 62 -29.16 4.88 -16.42
CA GLU A 62 -28.29 3.72 -16.28
C GLU A 62 -26.81 4.07 -16.46
N LEU A 63 -26.49 4.89 -17.47
CA LEU A 63 -25.13 5.39 -17.68
C LEU A 63 -24.64 6.20 -16.47
N TYR A 64 -25.46 7.13 -15.96
CA TYR A 64 -25.12 7.93 -14.80
C TYR A 64 -24.90 7.09 -13.54
N LYS A 65 -25.75 6.07 -13.30
CA LYS A 65 -25.55 5.12 -12.19
C LYS A 65 -24.25 4.35 -12.34
N SER A 66 -23.92 3.88 -13.55
CA SER A 66 -22.68 3.18 -13.83
C SER A 66 -21.44 4.05 -13.57
N GLU A 67 -21.49 5.31 -13.98
CA GLU A 67 -20.41 6.28 -13.72
C GLU A 67 -20.22 6.55 -12.23
N ILE A 68 -21.32 6.74 -11.47
CA ILE A 68 -21.26 6.90 -10.02
C ILE A 68 -20.63 5.67 -9.38
N TRP A 69 -21.06 4.47 -9.74
CA TRP A 69 -20.51 3.22 -9.17
C TRP A 69 -19.02 3.08 -9.45
N LYS A 70 -18.58 3.39 -10.68
CA LYS A 70 -17.16 3.38 -11.05
C LYS A 70 -16.37 4.41 -10.24
N SER A 71 -16.91 5.61 -10.08
CA SER A 71 -16.29 6.67 -9.27
C SER A 71 -16.15 6.26 -7.80
N GLN A 72 -17.21 5.67 -7.23
CA GLN A 72 -17.21 5.14 -5.85
C GLN A 72 -16.18 4.02 -5.67
N GLN A 73 -16.10 3.07 -6.60
CA GLN A 73 -15.09 2.00 -6.57
C GLN A 73 -13.66 2.56 -6.64
N ASN A 74 -13.42 3.51 -7.53
CA ASN A 74 -12.12 4.17 -7.64
C ASN A 74 -11.75 4.91 -6.34
N TYR A 75 -12.71 5.59 -5.71
CA TYR A 75 -12.50 6.27 -4.43
C TYR A 75 -12.10 5.28 -3.33
N LEU A 76 -12.81 4.14 -3.21
CA LEU A 76 -12.48 3.09 -2.24
C LEU A 76 -11.10 2.50 -2.49
N LEU A 77 -10.74 2.23 -3.75
CA LEU A 77 -9.42 1.74 -4.13
C LEU A 77 -8.32 2.72 -3.72
N LEU A 78 -8.51 4.01 -3.99
CA LEU A 78 -7.55 5.05 -3.62
C LEU A 78 -7.38 5.13 -2.09
N GLN A 79 -8.47 4.97 -1.33
CA GLN A 79 -8.42 4.94 0.13
C GLN A 79 -7.62 3.73 0.64
N GLU A 80 -7.83 2.55 0.08
CA GLU A 80 -7.10 1.34 0.47
C GLU A 80 -5.61 1.43 0.12
N ILE A 81 -5.27 1.95 -1.06
CA ILE A 81 -3.88 2.21 -1.44
C ILE A 81 -3.22 3.20 -0.47
N ALA A 82 -3.90 4.28 -0.10
CA ALA A 82 -3.39 5.26 0.86
C ALA A 82 -3.16 4.62 2.24
N LYS A 83 -4.07 3.76 2.69
CA LYS A 83 -3.92 3.01 3.94
C LYS A 83 -2.71 2.07 3.90
N LEU A 84 -2.56 1.28 2.84
CA LEU A 84 -1.42 0.37 2.66
C LEU A 84 -0.09 1.13 2.62
N LYS A 85 -0.05 2.31 1.97
CA LYS A 85 1.12 3.19 2.00
C LYS A 85 1.49 3.56 3.43
N VAL A 86 0.54 4.03 4.23
CA VAL A 86 0.78 4.43 5.64
C VAL A 86 1.21 3.24 6.51
N GLU A 87 0.61 2.07 6.31
CA GLU A 87 0.99 0.85 7.05
C GLU A 87 2.42 0.41 6.70
N THR A 88 2.75 0.39 5.41
CA THR A 88 4.09 0.06 4.91
C THR A 88 5.13 1.04 5.45
N PHE A 89 4.80 2.34 5.43
CA PHE A 89 5.61 3.41 6.01
C PHE A 89 5.90 3.17 7.49
N LYS A 90 4.85 2.94 8.30
CA LYS A 90 4.98 2.72 9.74
C LYS A 90 5.85 1.50 10.02
N LYS A 91 5.68 0.43 9.25
CA LYS A 91 6.47 -0.79 9.38
C LYS A 91 7.95 -0.53 9.10
N ALA A 92 8.29 0.18 8.02
CA ALA A 92 9.67 0.53 7.71
C ALA A 92 10.35 1.33 8.84
N VAL A 93 9.67 2.32 9.41
CA VAL A 93 10.22 3.10 10.54
C VAL A 93 10.54 2.21 11.74
N VAL A 94 9.59 1.33 12.11
CA VAL A 94 9.75 0.43 13.24
C VAL A 94 10.90 -0.56 13.00
N ASP A 95 10.96 -1.16 11.82
CA ASP A 95 11.95 -2.20 11.53
C ASP A 95 13.36 -1.61 11.33
N VAL A 96 13.49 -0.40 10.77
CA VAL A 96 14.77 0.33 10.72
C VAL A 96 15.26 0.67 12.14
N ALA A 97 14.38 1.12 13.04
CA ALA A 97 14.76 1.40 14.42
C ALA A 97 15.21 0.13 15.16
N LYS A 98 14.50 -0.99 14.98
CA LYS A 98 14.90 -2.30 15.51
C LYS A 98 16.26 -2.74 14.97
N LEU A 99 16.49 -2.58 13.67
CA LEU A 99 17.75 -2.94 13.01
C LEU A 99 18.94 -2.23 13.67
N ILE A 100 18.87 -0.91 13.81
CA ILE A 100 19.93 -0.09 14.44
C ILE A 100 20.21 -0.57 15.86
N ASN A 101 19.16 -0.80 16.65
CA ASN A 101 19.29 -1.26 18.03
C ASN A 101 19.95 -2.65 18.11
N LEU A 102 19.52 -3.60 17.27
CA LEU A 102 20.09 -4.95 17.23
C LEU A 102 21.56 -4.96 16.82
N ILE A 103 21.95 -4.10 15.88
CA ILE A 103 23.35 -3.95 15.48
C ILE A 103 24.19 -3.52 16.69
N GLY A 104 23.77 -2.47 17.41
CA GLY A 104 24.50 -1.98 18.58
C GLY A 104 24.61 -3.05 19.69
N ILE A 105 23.52 -3.74 20.00
CA ILE A 105 23.51 -4.82 20.98
C ILE A 105 24.43 -5.97 20.55
N HIS A 106 24.38 -6.36 19.28
CA HIS A 106 25.22 -7.45 18.77
C HIS A 106 26.71 -7.08 18.82
N GLN A 107 27.07 -5.87 18.41
CA GLN A 107 28.45 -5.37 18.47
C GLN A 107 28.99 -5.39 19.91
N LEU A 108 28.17 -4.95 20.87
CA LEU A 108 28.50 -5.01 22.29
C LEU A 108 28.73 -6.45 22.76
N HIS A 109 27.83 -7.38 22.40
CA HIS A 109 27.98 -8.78 22.77
C HIS A 109 29.19 -9.44 22.12
N ALA A 110 29.46 -9.14 20.84
CA ALA A 110 30.61 -9.65 20.11
C ALA A 110 31.94 -9.16 20.72
N SER A 111 32.03 -7.87 21.07
CA SER A 111 33.20 -7.30 21.72
C SER A 111 33.46 -7.95 23.09
N ASN A 112 32.44 -7.99 23.95
CA ASN A 112 32.55 -8.62 25.27
C ASN A 112 32.92 -10.10 25.19
N ARG A 113 32.38 -10.83 24.20
CA ARG A 113 32.76 -12.22 23.94
C ARG A 113 34.26 -12.33 23.67
N GLU A 114 34.81 -11.54 22.75
CA GLU A 114 36.23 -11.62 22.39
C GLU A 114 37.15 -11.14 23.52
N MET A 115 36.77 -10.10 24.27
CA MET A 115 37.54 -9.64 25.44
C MET A 115 37.55 -10.67 26.56
N ALA A 116 36.41 -11.31 26.85
CA ALA A 116 36.33 -12.39 27.84
C ALA A 116 37.16 -13.61 27.42
N ARG A 117 37.14 -13.97 26.13
CA ARG A 117 38.00 -15.00 25.58
C ARG A 117 39.48 -14.67 25.77
N ALA A 118 39.90 -13.46 25.40
CA ALA A 118 41.28 -13.00 25.57
C ALA A 118 41.72 -13.07 27.04
N ALA A 119 40.88 -12.57 27.95
CA ALA A 119 41.13 -12.63 29.39
C ALA A 119 41.28 -14.08 29.91
N ALA A 120 40.43 -15.00 29.45
CA ALA A 120 40.52 -16.41 29.81
C ALA A 120 41.81 -17.05 29.31
N GLU A 121 42.21 -16.78 28.07
CA GLU A 121 43.46 -17.28 27.47
C GLU A 121 44.71 -16.73 28.20
N MET A 122 44.71 -15.44 28.56
CA MET A 122 45.79 -14.81 29.34
C MET A 122 45.91 -15.41 30.74
N ALA A 123 44.79 -15.69 31.41
CA ALA A 123 44.77 -16.30 32.73
C ALA A 123 45.28 -17.74 32.71
N HIS A 124 44.88 -18.52 31.70
CA HIS A 124 45.39 -19.87 31.48
C HIS A 124 46.91 -19.86 31.24
N ALA A 125 47.42 -18.94 30.41
CA ALA A 125 48.86 -18.80 30.15
C ALA A 125 49.68 -18.48 31.42
N LYS A 126 49.05 -17.85 32.43
CA LYS A 126 49.65 -17.55 33.74
C LYS A 126 49.41 -18.63 34.80
N GLY A 127 48.75 -19.73 34.44
CA GLY A 127 48.39 -20.82 35.37
C GLY A 127 47.33 -20.43 36.41
N ASN A 128 46.54 -19.37 36.16
CA ASN A 128 45.48 -18.94 37.08
C ASN A 128 44.12 -19.54 36.69
N GLU A 129 43.91 -20.80 37.08
CA GLU A 129 42.73 -21.59 36.70
C GLU A 129 41.41 -20.98 37.16
N LYS A 130 41.37 -20.36 38.34
CA LYS A 130 40.15 -19.72 38.87
C LYS A 130 39.71 -18.55 38.00
N VAL A 131 40.66 -17.69 37.60
CA VAL A 131 40.39 -16.53 36.74
C VAL A 131 40.08 -16.99 35.32
N HIS A 132 40.78 -18.00 34.81
CA HIS A 132 40.47 -18.62 33.52
C HIS A 132 39.01 -19.07 33.45
N LYS A 133 38.57 -19.90 34.40
CA LYS A 133 37.20 -20.41 34.44
C LYS A 133 36.17 -19.29 34.51
N GLY A 134 36.40 -18.28 35.36
CA GLY A 134 35.49 -17.14 35.48
C GLY A 134 35.28 -16.38 34.17
N HIS A 135 36.35 -16.09 33.43
CA HIS A 135 36.24 -15.42 32.13
C HIS A 135 35.74 -16.34 31.02
N TRP A 136 36.00 -17.65 31.11
CA TRP A 136 35.46 -18.63 30.18
C TRP A 136 33.93 -18.72 30.29
N ASP A 137 33.39 -18.72 31.51
CA ASP A 137 31.94 -18.72 31.74
C ASP A 137 31.29 -17.43 31.16
N ILE A 138 31.94 -16.27 31.33
CA ILE A 138 31.51 -14.99 30.72
C ILE A 138 31.56 -15.06 29.19
N TYR A 139 32.62 -15.64 28.62
CA TYR A 139 32.76 -15.86 27.18
C TYR A 139 31.57 -16.67 26.62
N LEU A 140 31.21 -17.79 27.27
CA LEU A 140 30.10 -18.63 26.84
C LEU A 140 28.76 -17.90 26.92
N ASP A 141 28.53 -17.10 27.95
CA ASP A 141 27.32 -16.28 28.09
C ASP A 141 27.21 -15.24 26.96
N TYR A 142 28.26 -14.46 26.70
CA TYR A 142 28.25 -13.49 25.61
C TYR A 142 28.24 -14.14 24.22
N GLN A 143 28.78 -15.35 24.08
CA GLN A 143 28.66 -16.13 22.85
C GLN A 143 27.20 -16.49 22.56
N ALA A 144 26.45 -16.97 23.57
CA ALA A 144 25.04 -17.28 23.44
C ALA A 144 24.18 -16.03 23.17
N LYS A 145 24.47 -14.91 23.85
CA LYS A 145 23.82 -13.62 23.61
C LYS A 145 24.05 -13.11 22.19
N ALA A 146 25.31 -13.10 21.73
CA ALA A 146 25.66 -12.67 20.37
C ALA A 146 24.97 -13.52 19.30
N ALA A 147 24.90 -14.84 19.50
CA ALA A 147 24.21 -15.75 18.58
C ALA A 147 22.69 -15.47 18.52
N THR A 148 22.07 -15.28 19.68
CA THR A 148 20.64 -14.91 19.78
C THR A 148 20.36 -13.59 19.06
N THR A 149 21.11 -12.53 19.36
CA THR A 149 20.93 -11.22 18.73
C THR A 149 21.16 -11.28 17.22
N TYR A 150 22.14 -12.07 16.76
CA TYR A 150 22.36 -12.26 15.32
C TYR A 150 21.19 -12.96 14.63
N SER A 151 20.57 -13.95 15.28
CA SER A 151 19.37 -14.60 14.76
C SER A 151 18.22 -13.60 14.60
N THR A 152 17.93 -12.82 15.64
CA THR A 152 16.88 -11.78 15.59
C THR A 152 17.19 -10.70 14.56
N PHE A 153 18.46 -10.30 14.41
CA PHE A 153 18.88 -9.39 13.35
C PHE A 153 18.53 -9.94 11.97
N ARG A 154 18.80 -11.22 11.70
CA ARG A 154 18.47 -11.84 10.40
C ARG A 154 16.96 -11.86 10.14
N GLU A 155 16.15 -12.10 11.16
CA GLU A 155 14.69 -12.03 11.03
C GLU A 155 14.24 -10.62 10.62
N VAL A 156 14.75 -9.58 11.29
CA VAL A 156 14.44 -8.18 10.95
C VAL A 156 14.91 -7.80 9.54
N ILE A 157 16.07 -8.30 9.09
CA ILE A 157 16.54 -8.09 7.71
C ILE A 157 15.56 -8.68 6.68
N VAL A 158 15.03 -9.88 6.93
CA VAL A 158 14.04 -10.51 6.03
C VAL A 158 12.73 -9.74 6.03
N GLU A 159 12.27 -9.27 7.19
CA GLU A 159 11.10 -8.40 7.31
C GLU A 159 11.27 -7.07 6.58
N LEU A 160 12.46 -6.46 6.68
CA LEU A 160 12.83 -5.26 5.94
C LEU A 160 12.91 -5.51 4.43
N GLY A 161 13.42 -6.66 3.98
CA GLY A 161 13.42 -7.04 2.57
C GLY A 161 12.00 -7.14 2.00
N SER A 162 11.07 -7.70 2.78
CA SER A 162 9.65 -7.75 2.40
C SER A 162 9.03 -6.35 2.36
N THR A 163 9.36 -5.50 3.34
CA THR A 163 8.91 -4.09 3.39
C THR A 163 9.47 -3.29 2.22
N TYR A 164 10.74 -3.51 1.86
CA TYR A 164 11.39 -2.93 0.69
C TYR A 164 10.68 -3.28 -0.61
N ALA A 165 10.25 -4.54 -0.78
CA ALA A 165 9.47 -4.95 -1.96
C ALA A 165 8.16 -4.17 -2.07
N LEU A 166 7.41 -4.00 -0.97
CA LEU A 166 6.22 -3.15 -0.95
C LEU A 166 6.54 -1.68 -1.22
N PHE A 167 7.67 -1.19 -0.68
CA PHE A 167 8.16 0.16 -0.95
C PHE A 167 8.34 0.41 -2.44
N SER A 168 8.96 -0.54 -3.14
CA SER A 168 9.22 -0.46 -4.58
C SER A 168 7.95 -0.39 -5.45
N ILE A 169 6.81 -0.86 -4.92
CA ILE A 169 5.51 -0.83 -5.61
C ILE A 169 4.82 0.52 -5.40
N TYR A 170 4.84 1.03 -4.17
CA TYR A 170 3.99 2.16 -3.77
C TYR A 170 4.70 3.51 -3.71
N PHE A 171 6.03 3.53 -3.65
CA PHE A 171 6.83 4.73 -3.45
C PHE A 171 7.87 4.91 -4.56
N ASP A 172 8.35 6.14 -4.68
CA ASP A 172 9.34 6.49 -5.69
C ASP A 172 10.71 5.83 -5.44
N SER A 173 11.56 5.88 -6.47
CA SER A 173 12.90 5.30 -6.44
C SER A 173 13.85 5.93 -5.40
N VAL A 174 13.60 7.17 -4.97
CA VAL A 174 14.46 7.86 -4.00
C VAL A 174 14.22 7.29 -2.60
N LEU A 175 12.95 7.17 -2.20
CA LEU A 175 12.55 6.52 -0.94
C LEU A 175 12.99 5.06 -0.89
N THR A 176 12.68 4.32 -1.93
CA THR A 176 13.03 2.90 -2.06
C THR A 176 14.55 2.71 -2.01
N GLY A 177 15.32 3.55 -2.70
CA GLY A 177 16.79 3.50 -2.69
C GLY A 177 17.40 3.85 -1.33
N SER A 178 16.78 4.76 -0.57
CA SER A 178 17.25 5.10 0.78
C SER A 178 17.04 3.94 1.76
N LEU A 179 15.88 3.29 1.72
CA LEU A 179 15.60 2.08 2.52
C LEU A 179 16.57 0.94 2.18
N TYR A 180 16.85 0.72 0.90
CA TYR A 180 17.84 -0.28 0.46
C TYR A 180 19.22 -0.04 1.08
N LYS A 181 19.70 1.21 1.05
CA LYS A 181 21.00 1.57 1.65
C LYS A 181 21.05 1.30 3.15
N VAL A 182 19.97 1.57 3.88
CA VAL A 182 19.89 1.25 5.31
C VAL A 182 20.07 -0.26 5.55
N ILE A 183 19.43 -1.10 4.73
CA ILE A 183 19.55 -2.56 4.81
C ILE A 183 20.99 -3.01 4.50
N GLU A 184 21.58 -2.49 3.42
CA GLU A 184 22.95 -2.78 2.99
C GLU A 184 23.97 -2.40 4.07
N MET A 185 23.91 -1.17 4.59
CA MET A 185 24.77 -0.72 5.67
C MET A 185 24.58 -1.56 6.95
N GLY A 186 23.34 -2.01 7.21
CA GLY A 186 23.05 -2.92 8.33
C GLY A 186 23.80 -4.24 8.25
N HIS A 187 23.92 -4.82 7.06
CA HIS A 187 24.74 -6.01 6.82
C HIS A 187 26.22 -5.77 7.08
N GLU A 188 26.76 -4.62 6.67
CA GLU A 188 28.16 -4.30 6.91
C GLU A 188 28.46 -4.02 8.37
N ALA A 189 27.53 -3.39 9.09
CA ALA A 189 27.73 -2.99 10.48
C ALA A 189 27.74 -4.18 11.46
N ILE A 190 27.05 -5.28 11.15
CA ILE A 190 27.03 -6.47 12.01
C ILE A 190 28.37 -7.22 12.06
N ALA A 191 29.25 -6.98 11.08
CA ALA A 191 30.55 -7.63 10.99
C ALA A 191 31.48 -7.21 12.15
N LEU A 192 32.20 -8.18 12.70
CA LEU A 192 33.22 -7.94 13.73
C LEU A 192 34.33 -7.04 13.17
N LYS A 193 34.57 -5.89 13.81
CA LYS A 193 35.50 -4.85 13.31
C LYS A 193 36.96 -5.08 13.69
N MET A 194 37.21 -6.01 14.59
CA MET A 194 38.54 -6.36 15.08
C MET A 194 38.68 -7.88 15.16
N PRO A 195 39.74 -8.48 14.60
CA PRO A 195 39.94 -9.92 14.69
C PRO A 195 40.28 -10.36 16.12
N PRO A 196 39.95 -11.60 16.53
CA PRO A 196 40.22 -12.10 17.88
C PRO A 196 41.69 -11.98 18.33
N ALA A 197 42.64 -12.13 17.40
CA ALA A 197 44.07 -11.97 17.69
C ALA A 197 44.44 -10.54 18.11
N GLU A 198 43.79 -9.53 17.51
CA GLU A 198 44.03 -8.13 17.87
C GLU A 198 43.40 -7.79 19.23
N PHE A 199 42.21 -8.33 19.53
CA PHE A 199 41.62 -8.22 20.88
C PHE A 199 42.58 -8.73 21.95
N ARG A 200 43.17 -9.91 21.72
CA ARG A 200 44.15 -10.49 22.64
C ARG A 200 45.39 -9.62 22.79
N SER A 201 45.99 -9.20 21.68
CA SER A 201 47.20 -8.37 21.71
C SER A 201 46.97 -7.05 22.45
N ARG A 202 45.82 -6.39 22.26
CA ARG A 202 45.48 -5.14 22.96
C ARG A 202 45.17 -5.36 24.44
N MET A 203 44.46 -6.44 24.77
CA MET A 203 44.22 -6.82 26.17
C MET A 203 45.53 -7.08 26.92
N GLU A 204 46.49 -7.76 26.29
CA GLU A 204 47.82 -7.99 26.86
C GLU A 204 48.61 -6.67 27.05
N ASP A 205 48.59 -5.78 26.06
CA ASP A 205 49.23 -4.46 26.12
C ASP A 205 48.64 -3.58 27.24
N GLU A 206 47.32 -3.39 27.27
CA GLU A 206 46.64 -2.58 28.29
C GLU A 206 46.78 -3.18 29.70
N TYR A 207 46.72 -4.51 29.82
CA TYR A 207 46.98 -5.17 31.09
C TYR A 207 48.42 -4.94 31.56
N SER A 208 49.41 -4.92 30.66
CA SER A 208 50.81 -4.68 31.02
C SER A 208 51.05 -3.27 31.57
N LYS A 209 50.30 -2.27 31.09
CA LYS A 209 50.39 -0.86 31.52
C LYS A 209 49.84 -0.65 32.93
N HIS A 210 48.71 -1.30 33.23
CA HIS A 210 47.92 -0.99 34.42
C HIS A 210 47.85 -2.11 35.46
N LEU A 211 48.29 -3.32 35.09
CA LEU A 211 48.17 -4.55 35.89
C LEU A 211 46.74 -4.84 36.36
N ASN A 212 45.75 -4.27 35.68
CA ASN A 212 44.33 -4.35 36.01
C ASN A 212 43.54 -4.81 34.79
N LEU A 213 42.93 -5.99 34.90
CA LEU A 213 42.20 -6.62 33.81
C LEU A 213 40.88 -5.92 33.49
N GLN A 214 40.24 -5.31 34.49
CA GLN A 214 39.01 -4.53 34.29
C GLN A 214 39.31 -3.25 33.51
N LEU A 215 40.38 -2.56 33.87
CA LEU A 215 40.78 -1.35 33.15
C LEU A 215 41.22 -1.67 31.71
N ALA A 216 41.92 -2.79 31.51
CA ALA A 216 42.26 -3.27 30.17
C ALA A 216 41.00 -3.58 29.34
N HIS A 217 40.03 -4.27 29.94
CA HIS A 217 38.74 -4.53 29.32
C HIS A 217 38.03 -3.24 28.90
N ASP A 218 37.93 -2.26 29.80
CA ASP A 218 37.23 -1.00 29.52
C ASP A 218 37.93 -0.19 28.42
N ASN A 219 39.27 -0.12 28.43
CA ASN A 219 40.04 0.58 27.39
C ASN A 219 39.91 -0.08 26.02
N VAL A 220 40.00 -1.41 25.96
CA VAL A 220 39.83 -2.17 24.70
C VAL A 220 38.40 -2.06 24.18
N GLY A 221 37.41 -2.08 25.07
CA GLY A 221 36.00 -1.84 24.75
C GLY A 221 35.78 -0.47 24.12
N GLN A 222 36.27 0.61 24.74
CA GLN A 222 36.16 1.96 24.19
C GLN A 222 36.85 2.09 22.81
N TYR A 223 38.00 1.44 22.63
CA TYR A 223 38.65 1.41 21.33
C TYR A 223 37.80 0.67 20.29
N TYR A 224 37.24 -0.49 20.63
CA TYR A 224 36.36 -1.24 19.73
C TYR A 224 35.10 -0.44 19.36
N ASP A 225 34.50 0.26 20.31
CA ASP A 225 33.35 1.13 20.07
C ASP A 225 33.69 2.25 19.07
N SER A 226 34.92 2.76 19.09
CA SER A 226 35.38 3.75 18.12
C SER A 226 35.50 3.21 16.68
N LEU A 227 35.67 1.89 16.51
CA LEU A 227 35.65 1.21 15.21
C LEU A 227 34.21 0.93 14.72
N CYS A 228 33.27 0.84 15.65
CA CYS A 228 31.86 0.59 15.37
C CYS A 228 31.14 1.91 15.05
N ASP A 229 31.43 2.51 13.89
CA ASP A 229 30.72 3.71 13.45
C ASP A 229 29.31 3.38 12.94
N THR A 230 28.31 3.64 13.77
CA THR A 230 26.88 3.51 13.40
C THR A 230 26.28 4.81 12.84
N LYS A 231 27.03 5.92 12.84
CA LYS A 231 26.55 7.22 12.35
C LYS A 231 26.10 7.19 10.88
N PRO A 232 26.73 6.44 9.96
CA PRO A 232 26.26 6.35 8.57
C PRO A 232 24.83 5.80 8.48
N ILE A 233 24.51 4.73 9.21
CA ILE A 233 23.17 4.13 9.24
C ILE A 233 22.17 5.10 9.83
N THR A 234 22.50 5.74 10.95
CA THR A 234 21.62 6.73 11.58
C THR A 234 21.37 7.92 10.65
N SER A 235 22.40 8.39 9.96
CA SER A 235 22.28 9.48 8.99
C SER A 235 21.38 9.12 7.81
N GLU A 236 21.56 7.96 7.21
CA GLU A 236 20.72 7.52 6.08
C GLU A 236 19.29 7.20 6.55
N SER A 237 19.11 6.69 7.78
CA SER A 237 17.77 6.48 8.37
C SER A 237 17.04 7.81 8.60
N ASN A 238 17.74 8.82 9.11
CA ASN A 238 17.18 10.16 9.25
C ASN A 238 16.82 10.78 7.90
N ARG A 239 17.66 10.55 6.88
CA ARG A 239 17.39 10.98 5.51
C ARG A 239 16.14 10.29 4.94
N LEU A 240 16.02 8.98 5.11
CA LEU A 240 14.84 8.20 4.76
C LEU A 240 13.59 8.82 5.42
N PHE A 241 13.65 9.08 6.72
CA PHE A 241 12.54 9.70 7.46
C PHE A 241 12.21 11.10 6.98
N GLN A 242 13.20 11.87 6.50
CA GLN A 242 12.93 13.17 5.90
C GLN A 242 12.22 13.05 4.55
N PHE A 243 12.70 12.18 3.66
CA PHE A 243 12.02 11.93 2.38
C PHE A 243 10.59 11.44 2.58
N MET A 244 10.41 10.61 3.60
CA MET A 244 9.13 10.11 4.06
C MET A 244 8.18 11.25 4.45
N LYS A 245 8.65 12.21 5.24
CA LYS A 245 7.87 13.40 5.63
C LYS A 245 7.57 14.30 4.42
N ASP A 246 8.54 14.50 3.54
CA ASP A 246 8.38 15.35 2.35
C ASP A 246 7.34 14.75 1.38
N HIS A 247 7.33 13.43 1.21
CA HIS A 247 6.33 12.72 0.40
C HIS A 247 4.91 12.93 0.91
N ILE A 248 4.71 12.85 2.24
CA ILE A 248 3.40 13.11 2.87
C ILE A 248 2.95 14.56 2.63
N ASN A 249 3.86 15.53 2.79
CA ASN A 249 3.54 16.94 2.57
C ASN A 249 3.18 17.25 1.11
N LEU A 250 3.88 16.63 0.14
CA LEU A 250 3.61 16.80 -1.28
C LEU A 250 2.29 16.17 -1.73
N GLU A 251 1.83 15.09 -1.10
CA GLU A 251 0.50 14.53 -1.32
C GLU A 251 -0.60 15.38 -0.64
N GLY A 252 -0.29 16.07 0.45
CA GLY A 252 -1.20 17.01 1.12
C GLY A 252 -1.45 18.30 0.32
N VAL A 253 -0.39 18.89 -0.25
CA VAL A 253 -0.48 20.13 -1.04
C VAL A 253 -1.18 19.93 -2.39
N ARG A 254 -1.17 18.72 -2.96
CA ARG A 254 -1.87 18.42 -4.22
C ARG A 254 -3.40 18.28 -4.07
N LYS A 255 -3.93 18.38 -2.85
CA LYS A 255 -5.37 18.28 -2.55
C LYS A 255 -6.06 19.63 -2.30
N GLU A 256 -5.35 20.75 -2.44
CA GLU A 256 -5.90 22.12 -2.44
C GLU A 256 -5.86 22.73 -3.84
#